data_AF-A0A2A9M179-F1
#
_entry.id   AF-A0A2A9M179-F1
#
_cell.length_a   1.000
_cell.length_b   1.000
_cell.length_c   1.000
_cell.angle_alpha   90.00
_cell.angle_beta   90.00
_cell.angle_gamma   90.00
#
_symmetry.space_group_name_H-M   'P 1'
#
loop_
_entity.id
_entity.type
_entity.pdbx_description
1 polymer ?
#
loop_
_entity_poly.entity_id
_entity_poly.type
_entity_poly.pdbx_seq_one_letter_code
_entity_poly.pdbx_strand_id
1 'polypeptide(L)'
;MSLFIRFELYSSGSRIICTETIATYNVIITIHGLAMIFMFLMPALYGGYGNFFVPIYIGGSEVVFPRTNAISYFLVPLVNSFV
;
A
#
# COMPACT_ATOMS: atom_id res chain seq x y z
N MET A 1 9.94 -1.15 -4.30
CA MET A 1 10.65 -2.29 -3.68
C MET A 1 10.60 -3.58 -4.50
N SER A 2 9.54 -3.82 -5.29
CA SER A 2 9.47 -4.98 -6.21
C SER A 2 10.68 -5.14 -7.13
N LEU A 3 11.23 -4.04 -7.67
CA LEU A 3 12.38 -4.08 -8.57
C LEU A 3 13.66 -4.61 -7.88
N PHE A 4 13.90 -4.22 -6.63
CA PHE A 4 15.04 -4.71 -5.84
C PHE A 4 14.93 -6.22 -5.59
N ILE A 5 13.75 -6.70 -5.24
CA ILE A 5 13.48 -8.14 -5.05
C ILE A 5 13.72 -8.89 -6.37
N ARG A 6 13.31 -8.33 -7.51
CA ARG A 6 13.50 -8.94 -8.83
C ARG A 6 14.97 -8.98 -9.26
N PHE A 7 15.75 -7.95 -8.94
CA PHE A 7 17.18 -7.96 -9.24
C PHE A 7 17.95 -9.01 -8.43
N GLU A 8 17.57 -9.25 -7.18
CA GLU A 8 18.14 -10.34 -6.38
C GLU A 8 17.79 -11.72 -6.93
N LEU A 9 16.57 -11.91 -7.45
CA LEU A 9 16.10 -13.20 -7.96
C LEU A 9 16.51 -13.51 -9.41
N TYR A 10 17.14 -12.55 -10.12
CA TYR A 10 17.50 -12.71 -11.54
C TYR A 10 18.58 -13.78 -11.80
N SER A 11 19.35 -14.17 -10.78
CA SER A 11 20.42 -15.17 -10.89
C SER A 11 20.73 -15.77 -9.54
N SER A 12 21.18 -17.03 -9.52
CA SER A 12 21.65 -17.68 -8.29
C SER A 12 22.91 -17.00 -7.74
N GLY A 13 22.94 -16.76 -6.42
CA GLY A 13 24.05 -16.12 -5.70
C GLY A 13 23.63 -14.80 -5.03
N SER A 14 24.37 -14.36 -4.01
CA SER A 14 24.10 -13.08 -3.32
C SER A 14 24.77 -11.95 -4.11
N ARG A 15 23.98 -11.02 -4.68
CA ARG A 15 24.51 -9.91 -5.50
C ARG A 15 24.58 -8.59 -4.73
N ILE A 16 23.42 -8.02 -4.41
CA ILE A 16 23.31 -6.73 -3.73
C ILE A 16 23.17 -6.95 -2.22
N ILE A 17 22.53 -8.06 -1.83
CA ILE A 17 22.38 -8.46 -0.42
C ILE A 17 23.39 -9.57 -0.15
N CYS A 18 24.43 -9.27 0.65
CA CYS A 18 25.38 -10.27 1.11
C CYS A 18 24.70 -11.33 1.98
N THR A 19 25.29 -12.52 2.09
CA THR A 19 24.79 -13.61 2.95
C THR A 19 24.65 -13.20 4.43
N GLU A 20 25.39 -12.19 4.85
CA GLU A 20 25.38 -11.63 6.21
C GLU A 20 24.16 -10.74 6.48
N THR A 21 23.45 -10.32 5.42
CA THR A 21 22.31 -9.40 5.49
C THR A 21 21.00 -10.06 5.02
N ILE A 22 20.85 -11.38 5.10
CA ILE A 22 19.59 -12.09 4.78
C ILE A 22 18.35 -11.48 5.46
N ALA A 23 18.52 -10.96 6.69
CA ALA A 23 17.42 -10.33 7.42
C ALA A 23 16.85 -9.08 6.71
N THR A 24 17.68 -8.33 5.97
CA THR A 24 17.23 -7.12 5.25
C THR A 24 16.37 -7.48 4.04
N TYR A 25 16.65 -8.60 3.36
CA TYR A 25 15.80 -9.11 2.27
C TYR A 25 14.37 -9.38 2.75
N ASN A 26 14.24 -10.03 3.91
CA ASN A 26 12.93 -10.31 4.51
C ASN A 26 12.19 -9.02 4.88
N VAL A 27 12.89 -8.04 5.46
CA VAL A 27 12.32 -6.72 5.78
C VAL A 27 11.83 -6.00 4.51
N ILE A 28 12.60 -6.05 3.42
CA ILE A 28 12.21 -5.43 2.15
C ILE A 28 10.96 -6.10 1.58
N ILE A 29 10.84 -7.42 1.65
CA ILE A 29 9.63 -8.14 1.19
C ILE A 29 8.42 -7.81 2.05
N THR A 30 8.55 -7.79 3.37
CA THR A 30 7.43 -7.50 4.27
C THR A 30 6.95 -6.06 4.10
N ILE A 31 7.86 -5.09 4.05
CA ILE A 31 7.54 -3.69 3.77
C ILE A 31 6.90 -3.55 2.38
N HIS A 32 7.43 -4.24 1.37
CA HIS A 32 6.86 -4.20 0.03
C HIS A 32 5.42 -4.71 0.01
N GLY A 33 5.15 -5.87 0.63
CA GLY A 33 3.80 -6.43 0.70
C GLY A 33 2.83 -5.54 1.48
N LEU A 34 3.26 -5.05 2.66
CA LEU A 34 2.46 -4.19 3.51
C LEU A 34 2.08 -2.89 2.80
N ALA A 35 3.05 -2.23 2.16
CA ALA A 35 2.80 -1.00 1.39
C ALA A 35 1.84 -1.25 0.22
N MET A 36 2.02 -2.31 -0.56
CA MET A 36 1.16 -2.58 -1.71
C MET A 36 -0.29 -2.90 -1.31
N ILE A 37 -0.52 -3.58 -0.19
CA ILE A 37 -1.89 -3.93 0.24
C ILE A 37 -2.56 -2.74 0.92
N PHE A 38 -1.93 -2.19 1.98
CA PHE A 38 -2.57 -1.22 2.84
C PHE A 38 -2.49 0.21 2.33
N MET A 39 -1.46 0.56 1.55
CA MET A 39 -1.26 1.93 1.07
C MET A 39 -1.64 2.11 -0.41
N PHE A 40 -1.59 1.04 -1.20
CA PHE A 40 -1.96 1.11 -2.62
C PHE A 40 -3.32 0.47 -2.91
N LEU A 41 -3.50 -0.82 -2.66
CA LEU A 41 -4.70 -1.55 -3.08
C LEU A 41 -5.97 -1.09 -2.33
N MET A 42 -5.94 -1.08 -0.99
CA MET A 42 -7.11 -0.67 -0.20
C MET A 42 -7.49 0.80 -0.44
N PRO A 43 -6.55 1.77 -0.45
CA PRO A 43 -6.91 3.16 -0.70
C PRO A 43 -7.38 3.41 -2.13
N ALA A 44 -6.83 2.73 -3.14
CA ALA A 44 -7.29 2.90 -4.52
C ALA A 44 -8.71 2.35 -4.72
N LEU A 45 -8.95 1.09 -4.33
CA LEU A 45 -10.22 0.41 -4.58
C LEU A 45 -11.33 0.86 -3.62
N TYR A 46 -11.08 0.83 -2.32
CA TYR A 46 -12.11 1.17 -1.33
C TYR A 46 -12.15 2.67 -1.05
N GLY A 47 -10.99 3.31 -0.91
CA GLY A 47 -10.91 4.75 -0.63
C GLY A 47 -11.23 5.64 -1.82
N GLY A 48 -10.69 5.34 -3.01
CA GLY A 48 -10.90 6.13 -4.22
C GLY A 48 -12.20 5.73 -4.93
N TYR A 49 -12.22 4.54 -5.51
CA TYR A 49 -13.37 4.08 -6.28
C TYR A 49 -14.61 3.85 -5.43
N GLY A 50 -14.48 3.32 -4.21
CA GLY A 50 -15.59 3.14 -3.29
C GLY A 50 -16.30 4.46 -2.95
N ASN A 51 -15.54 5.49 -2.56
CA ASN A 51 -16.12 6.79 -2.24
C ASN A 51 -16.76 7.50 -3.44
N PHE A 52 -16.23 7.29 -4.65
CA PHE A 52 -16.78 7.90 -5.86
C PHE A 52 -18.04 7.17 -6.36
N PHE A 53 -18.00 5.84 -6.47
CA PHE A 53 -19.05 5.09 -7.15
C PHE A 53 -20.20 4.67 -6.22
N VAL A 54 -19.96 4.41 -4.94
CA VAL A 54 -21.01 3.93 -4.03
C VAL A 54 -22.17 4.92 -3.89
N PRO A 55 -21.96 6.24 -3.70
CA PRO A 55 -23.07 7.21 -3.65
C PRO A 55 -23.85 7.26 -4.97
N ILE A 56 -23.14 7.19 -6.10
CA ILE A 56 -23.74 7.20 -7.44
C ILE A 56 -24.66 5.99 -7.63
N TYR A 57 -24.21 4.78 -7.26
CA TYR A 57 -25.02 3.56 -7.41
C TYR A 57 -26.24 3.51 -6.49
N ILE A 58 -26.18 4.19 -5.34
CA ILE A 58 -27.29 4.28 -4.38
C ILE A 58 -28.23 5.46 -4.73
N GLY A 59 -27.86 6.32 -5.70
CA GLY A 59 -28.64 7.50 -6.06
C GLY A 59 -28.58 8.63 -5.02
N GLY A 60 -27.61 8.58 -4.11
CA GLY A 60 -27.38 9.60 -3.09
C GLY A 60 -26.48 10.71 -3.62
N SER A 61 -26.77 11.97 -3.25
CA SER A 61 -25.92 13.11 -3.59
C SER A 61 -24.60 13.14 -2.81
N GLU A 62 -24.57 12.51 -1.63
CA GLU A 62 -23.42 12.53 -0.72
C GLU A 62 -23.29 11.20 0.05
N VAL A 63 -22.11 10.97 0.64
CA VAL A 63 -21.87 9.88 1.61
C VAL A 63 -22.57 10.18 2.94
N VAL A 64 -23.04 9.15 3.66
CA VAL A 64 -23.81 9.28 4.93
C VAL A 64 -23.07 10.11 6.00
N PHE A 65 -21.73 10.00 6.06
CA PHE A 65 -20.91 10.75 7.00
C PHE A 65 -19.73 11.45 6.28
N PRO A 66 -19.93 12.66 5.74
CA PRO A 66 -18.89 13.35 4.94
C PRO A 66 -17.62 13.70 5.73
N ARG A 67 -17.76 14.12 6.99
CA ARG A 67 -16.62 14.57 7.81
C ARG A 67 -15.72 13.42 8.27
N THR A 68 -16.29 12.27 8.62
CA THR A 68 -15.49 11.09 8.98
C THR A 68 -14.81 10.49 7.76
N ASN A 69 -15.43 10.58 6.59
CA ASN A 69 -14.79 10.21 5.32
C ASN A 69 -13.56 11.09 5.03
N ALA A 70 -13.66 12.41 5.23
CA ALA A 70 -12.51 13.30 5.08
C ALA A 70 -11.35 12.93 6.02
N ILE A 71 -11.64 12.62 7.30
CA ILE A 71 -10.63 12.16 8.27
C ILE A 71 -9.94 10.88 7.79
N SER A 72 -10.70 9.94 7.20
CA SER A 72 -10.12 8.69 6.68
C SER A 72 -9.04 8.93 5.63
N TYR A 73 -9.19 9.97 4.80
CA TYR A 73 -8.20 10.34 3.79
C TYR A 73 -6.91 10.89 4.41
N PHE A 74 -7.02 11.62 5.52
CA PHE A 74 -5.86 12.17 6.23
C PHE A 74 -5.07 11.12 7.03
N LEU A 75 -5.70 10.00 7.40
CA LEU A 75 -5.03 8.93 8.14
C LEU A 75 -4.12 8.07 7.25
N VAL A 76 -4.45 7.90 5.96
CA VAL A 76 -3.64 7.11 5.00
C VAL A 76 -2.18 7.61 4.91
N PRO A 77 -1.89 8.91 4.70
CA PRO A 77 -0.52 9.40 4.64
C PRO A 77 0.21 9.37 5.99
N LEU A 78 -0.50 9.48 7.12
CA LEU A 78 0.09 9.38 8.46
C LEU A 78 0.63 7.96 8.74
N VAL A 79 0.00 6.93 8.17
CA VAL A 79 0.53 5.56 8.23
C VAL A 79 1.71 5.38 7.28
N ASN A 80 1.70 6.06 6.12
CA ASN A 80 2.79 6.00 5.15
C ASN A 80 4.10 6.64 5.64
N SER A 81 4.06 7.56 6.61
CA SER A 81 5.29 8.15 7.18
C SER A 81 6.11 7.21 8.07
N PHE A 82 5.59 6.02 8.42
CA PHE A 82 6.25 5.05 9.28
C PHE A 82 6.85 3.84 8.53
N VAL A 83 6.79 3.84 7.20
CA VAL A 83 7.28 2.77 6.31
C VAL A 83 8.23 3.35 5.28
#